data_AF-A0AAV4BS54-F1
#
_entry.id   AF-A0AAV4BS54-F1
#
_cell.length_a   1.000
_cell.length_b   1.000
_cell.length_c   1.000
_cell.angle_alpha   90.00
_cell.angle_beta   90.00
_cell.angle_gamma   90.00
#
_symmetry.space_group_name_H-M   'P 1'
#
loop_
_entity.id
_entity.type
_entity.pdbx_description
1 polymer ?
#
loop_
_entity_poly.entity_id
_entity_poly.type
_entity_poly.pdbx_seq_one_letter_code
_entity_poly.pdbx_strand_id
1 'polypeptide(L)' 'MAVALQLEKSVNQSLLDLHKLCSGHEDAQMADFIESEFLEEQVEAIKEIGDHLTNLRRVGPGLGEYIFDKETLQD' A
#
# COMPACT_ATOMS: atom_id res chain seq x y z
N MET A 1 8.52 -7.82 -3.60
CA MET A 1 7.38 -6.91 -3.84
C MET A 1 6.01 -7.58 -3.76
N ALA A 2 5.76 -8.75 -4.36
CA ALA A 2 4.44 -9.39 -4.27
C ALA A 2 3.96 -9.68 -2.82
N VAL A 3 4.89 -10.06 -1.93
CA VAL A 3 4.60 -10.24 -0.49
C VAL A 3 4.25 -8.92 0.19
N ALA A 4 5.01 -7.86 -0.08
CA ALA A 4 4.74 -6.52 0.45
C ALA A 4 3.35 -6.02 0.01
N LEU A 5 2.99 -6.20 -1.27
CA LEU A 5 1.66 -5.82 -1.77
C LEU A 5 0.52 -6.54 -1.05
N GLN A 6 0.70 -7.83 -0.71
CA GLN A 6 -0.29 -8.57 0.06
C GLN A 6 -0.35 -8.12 1.51
N LEU A 7 0.80 -7.81 2.11
CA LEU A 7 0.85 -7.24 3.45
C LEU A 7 0.09 -5.91 3.51
N GLU A 8 0.37 -4.98 2.59
CA GLU A 8 -0.32 -3.68 2.55
C GLU A 8 -1.82 -3.80 2.36
N LYS A 9 -2.27 -4.73 1.50
CA LYS A 9 -3.70 -5.01 1.34
C LYS A 9 -4.32 -5.56 2.62
N SER A 10 -3.61 -6.42 3.36
CA SER A 10 -4.07 -6.96 4.63
C SER A 10 -4.16 -5.90 5.72
N VAL A 11 -3.17 -4.99 5.78
CA VAL A 11 -3.17 -3.85 6.71
C VAL A 11 -4.32 -2.91 6.38
N ASN A 12 -4.49 -2.54 5.11
CA ASN A 12 -5.60 -1.70 4.66
C ASN A 12 -6.97 -2.32 4.99
N GLN A 13 -7.14 -3.62 4.79
CA GLN A 13 -8.38 -4.31 5.19
C GLN A 13 -8.62 -4.21 6.70
N SER A 14 -7.58 -4.36 7.50
CA SER A 14 -7.68 -4.24 8.97
C SER A 14 -8.06 -2.82 9.39
N LEU A 15 -7.54 -1.79 8.69
CA LEU A 15 -7.90 -0.38 8.92
C LEU A 15 -9.35 -0.09 8.53
N LEU A 16 -9.84 -0.64 7.41
CA LEU A 16 -11.25 -0.53 7.01
C LEU A 16 -12.19 -1.20 8.02
N ASP A 17 -11.80 -2.36 8.54
CA ASP A 17 -12.58 -3.06 9.57
C ASP A 17 -12.61 -2.26 10.89
N LEU A 18 -11.47 -1.65 11.26
CA LEU A 18 -11.39 -0.77 12.43
C LEU A 18 -12.22 0.50 12.26
N HIS A 19 -12.14 1.16 11.11
CA HIS A 19 -12.95 2.33 10.77
C HIS A 19 -14.45 2.04 10.88
N LYS A 20 -14.88 0.88 10.34
CA LYS A 20 -16.26 0.42 10.43
C LYS A 20 -16.69 0.17 11.87
N LEU A 21 -15.81 -0.37 12.71
CA LEU A 21 -16.07 -0.54 14.14
C LEU A 21 -16.26 0.81 14.83
N CYS A 22 -15.36 1.78 14.62
CA CYS A 22 -15.47 3.13 15.18
C CYS A 22 -16.78 3.81 14.77
N SER A 23 -17.13 3.72 13.48
CA SER A 23 -18.39 4.22 12.94
C SER A 23 -19.61 3.57 13.60
N GLY A 24 -19.57 2.25 13.85
CA GLY A 24 -20.64 1.53 14.55
C GLY A 24 -20.79 1.88 16.03
N HIS A 25 -19.75 2.45 16.64
CA HIS A 25 -19.73 2.94 18.02
C HIS A 25 -19.93 4.46 18.12
N GLU A 26 -20.22 5.14 17.01
CA GLU A 26 -20.38 6.60 16.92
C GLU A 26 -19.13 7.39 17.36
N ASP A 27 -17.94 6.77 17.29
CA ASP A 27 -16.66 7.43 17.57
C ASP A 27 -16.15 8.16 16.32
N ALA A 28 -16.71 9.34 16.08
CA ALA A 28 -16.39 10.16 14.92
C ALA A 28 -14.91 10.61 14.89
N GLN A 29 -14.28 10.81 16.05
CA GLN A 29 -12.91 11.31 16.13
C GLN A 29 -11.90 10.22 15.76
N MET A 30 -12.12 8.98 16.20
CA MET A 30 -11.27 7.86 15.79
C MET A 30 -11.48 7.48 14.32
N ALA A 31 -12.72 7.54 13.82
CA ALA A 31 -13.00 7.27 12.40
C ALA A 31 -12.28 8.28 11.48
N ASP A 32 -12.36 9.58 11.81
CA ASP A 32 -11.67 10.66 11.08
C ASP A 32 -10.14 10.46 11.10
N PHE A 33 -9.56 10.14 12.26
CA PHE A 33 -8.13 9.85 12.39
C PHE A 33 -7.66 8.68 11.51
N ILE A 34 -8.45 7.61 11.40
CA ILE A 34 -8.13 6.47 10.53
C ILE A 34 -8.19 6.88 9.06
N GLU A 35 -9.20 7.68 8.67
CA GLU A 35 -9.34 8.18 7.31
C GLU A 35 -8.17 9.09 6.90
N SER A 36 -7.85 10.10 7.73
CA SER A 36 -6.89 11.15 7.37
C SER A 36 -5.44 10.68 7.41
N GLU A 37 -5.08 9.87 8.41
CA GLU A 37 -3.67 9.53 8.65
C GLU A 37 -3.24 8.20 8.03
N PHE A 38 -4.18 7.31 7.66
CA PHE A 38 -3.81 5.94 7.24
C PHE A 38 -4.46 5.48 5.94
N LEU A 39 -5.76 5.70 5.75
CA LEU A 39 -6.44 5.11 4.59
C LEU A 39 -5.97 5.71 3.26
N GLU A 40 -5.68 7.01 3.21
CA GLU A 40 -5.11 7.64 2.02
C GLU A 40 -3.71 7.07 1.71
N GLU A 41 -2.82 7.05 2.70
CA GLU A 41 -1.46 6.51 2.57
C GLU A 41 -1.45 5.04 2.13
N GLN A 42 -2.35 4.20 2.67
CA GLN A 42 -2.45 2.80 2.27
C GLN A 42 -2.83 2.64 0.80
N VAL A 43 -3.74 3.47 0.28
CA VAL A 43 -4.14 3.40 -1.13
C VAL A 43 -2.97 3.77 -2.05
N GLU A 44 -2.22 4.82 -1.69
CA GLU A 44 -1.02 5.24 -2.41
C GLU A 44 0.07 4.16 -2.38
N ALA A 45 0.38 3.60 -1.21
CA ALA A 45 1.37 2.54 -1.05
C ALA A 45 1.00 1.27 -1.83
N ILE A 46 -0.27 0.85 -1.79
CA ILE A 46 -0.75 -0.30 -2.58
C ILE A 46 -0.58 -0.04 -4.08
N LYS A 47 -0.85 1.19 -4.54
CA LYS A 47 -0.69 1.57 -5.94
C LYS A 47 0.78 1.54 -6.35
N GLU A 48 1.65 2.16 -5.57
CA GLU A 48 3.09 2.24 -5.83
C GLU A 48 3.71 0.85 -5.92
N ILE A 49 3.47 -0.02 -4.94
CA ILE A 49 4.00 -1.39 -4.96
C ILE A 49 3.40 -2.18 -6.14
N GLY A 50 2.13 -1.94 -6.49
CA GLY A 50 1.49 -2.52 -7.65
C GLY A 50 2.16 -2.13 -8.98
N ASP A 51 2.54 -0.87 -9.12
CA ASP A 51 3.27 -0.36 -10.28
C ASP A 51 4.67 -0.94 -10.37
N HIS A 52 5.38 -0.97 -9.24
CA HIS A 52 6.70 -1.58 -9.18
C HIS A 52 6.67 -3.06 -9.57
N LEU A 53 5.69 -3.81 -9.08
CA LEU A 53 5.52 -5.22 -9.44
C LEU A 53 5.26 -5.39 -10.94
N THR A 54 4.46 -4.51 -11.53
CA THR A 54 4.15 -4.52 -12.97
C THR A 54 5.40 -4.20 -13.80
N ASN A 55 6.19 -3.21 -13.38
CA ASN A 55 7.44 -2.85 -14.03
C ASN A 55 8.48 -3.98 -13.95
N LEU A 56 8.68 -4.57 -12.77
CA LEU A 56 9.58 -5.71 -12.57
C LEU A 56 9.22 -6.90 -13.49
N ARG A 57 7.92 -7.21 -13.61
CA ARG A 57 7.44 -8.26 -14.53
C ARG A 57 7.74 -7.94 -15.99
N ARG A 58 7.69 -6.66 -16.38
CA ARG A 58 7.94 -6.21 -17.75
C ARG A 58 9.42 -6.22 -18.12
N VAL A 59 10.30 -5.81 -17.21
CA VAL A 59 11.75 -5.73 -17.47
C VAL A 59 12.45 -7.09 -17.37
N GLY A 60 11.87 -8.04 -16.63
CA GLY A 60 12.41 -9.39 -16.47
C GLY A 60 13.63 -9.46 -15.54
N PRO A 61 14.10 -10.68 -15.25
CA PRO A 61 15.14 -10.91 -14.23
C PRO A 61 16.53 -10.45 -14.68
N GLY A 62 17.42 -10.22 -13.70
CA GLY A 62 18.83 -9.93 -13.97
C GLY A 62 19.06 -8.46 -14.34
N LEU A 63 19.34 -8.16 -15.61
CA LEU A 63 19.64 -6.79 -16.04
C LEU A 63 18.43 -5.86 -15.87
N GLY A 64 17.21 -6.36 -16.10
CA GLY A 64 15.98 -5.59 -15.92
C GLY A 64 15.78 -5.16 -14.47
N GLU A 65 15.96 -6.08 -13.52
CA GLU A 65 15.91 -5.80 -12.08
C GLU A 65 17.02 -4.82 -11.65
N TYR A 66 18.24 -4.96 -12.16
CA TYR A 66 19.33 -4.03 -11.88
C TYR A 66 19.02 -2.60 -12.35
N ILE A 67 18.48 -2.45 -13.56
CA ILE A 67 18.09 -1.12 -14.07
C ILE A 67 16.91 -0.56 -13.26
N PHE A 68 15.93 -1.41 -12.92
CA PHE A 68 14.80 -1.00 -12.08
C PHE A 68 15.26 -0.48 -10.70
N ASP A 69 16.19 -1.19 -10.05
CA ASP A 69 16.81 -0.74 -8.80
C ASP A 69 17.48 0.64 -8.95
N LYS A 70 18.22 0.84 -10.04
CA LYS A 70 18.95 2.09 -10.27
C LYS A 70 18.07 3.29 -10.58
N GLU A 71 17.00 3.10 -11.34
CA GLU A 71 16.20 4.20 -11.89
C GLU A 71 14.92 4.47 -11.09
N THR A 72 14.43 3.52 -10.28
CA THR A 72 13.13 3.63 -9.60
C THR A 72 13.22 3.56 -8.07
N LEU A 73 14.20 2.85 -7.51
CA LEU A 73 14.31 2.64 -6.06
C LEU A 73 15.39 3.48 -5.36
N GLN A 74 16.08 4.37 -6.10
CA GLN A 74 17.03 5.28 -5.46
C GLN A 74 16.30 6.47 -4.84
N ASP A 75 16.45 6.61 -3.52
CA ASP A 75 16.14 7.82 -2.75
C ASP A 75 17.06 9.00 -3.12
#